data_AF-A0A2V6MAJ6-F1
#
_entry.id   AF-A0A2V6MAJ6-F1
#
_cell.length_a   1.000
_cell.length_b   1.000
_cell.length_c   1.000
_cell.angle_alpha   90.00
_cell.angle_beta   90.00
_cell.angle_gamma   90.00
#
_symmetry.space_group_name_H-M   'P 1'
#
loop_
_entity.id
_entity.type
_entity.pdbx_description
1 polymer ?
#
loop_
_entity_poly.entity_id
_entity_poly.type
_entity_poly.pdbx_seq_one_letter_code
_entity_poly.pdbx_strand_id
1 'polypeptide(L)'
;MKLSFRTGRWIIGPRIPRATWILIRQMATIILAKECSFTLGKMPEFKGTLPSLRLKWIREGVEDYEYIELMKKAGKSDVALELARQLGEDFRHWNADPKLLFAVRSRMGEALDKHLVNK
;
A
#
# COMPACT_ATOMS: atom_id res chain seq x y z
N MET A 1 -17.19 41.47 -10.12
CA MET A 1 -15.78 41.29 -9.72
C MET A 1 -15.25 40.03 -10.39
N LYS A 2 -14.42 40.15 -11.43
CA LYS A 2 -13.93 39.01 -12.24
C LYS A 2 -12.47 38.75 -11.89
N LEU A 3 -12.21 37.58 -11.30
CA LEU A 3 -10.85 37.09 -11.07
C LEU A 3 -10.42 36.30 -12.31
N SER A 4 -9.42 36.79 -13.02
CA SER A 4 -8.78 36.07 -14.14
C SER A 4 -7.37 35.70 -13.73
N PHE A 5 -7.06 34.41 -13.82
CA PHE A 5 -5.75 33.85 -13.57
C PHE A 5 -5.08 33.56 -14.92
N ARG A 6 -4.08 34.36 -15.30
CA ARG A 6 -3.24 34.05 -16.45
C ARG A 6 -1.78 34.07 -16.03
N THR A 7 -1.12 32.92 -16.20
CA THR A 7 0.33 32.75 -16.19
C THR A 7 1.06 33.41 -15.01
N GLY A 8 0.87 32.85 -13.80
CA GLY A 8 1.91 32.81 -12.77
C GLY A 8 2.35 34.11 -12.09
N ARG A 9 1.68 35.25 -12.31
CA ARG A 9 2.02 36.50 -11.59
C ARG A 9 0.78 37.35 -11.31
N TRP A 10 0.50 37.55 -10.02
CA TRP A 10 -0.52 38.52 -9.57
C TRP A 10 0.12 39.92 -9.45
N ILE A 11 -0.46 40.90 -10.13
CA ILE A 11 -0.06 42.31 -10.05
C ILE A 11 -0.92 43.03 -8.99
N ILE A 12 -0.26 43.33 -7.86
CA ILE A 12 -0.44 44.32 -6.78
C ILE A 12 -1.77 45.08 -6.59
N GLY A 13 -2.35 44.90 -5.37
CA GLY A 13 -3.07 45.91 -4.56
C GLY A 13 -3.94 45.25 -3.45
N PRO A 14 -4.03 45.75 -2.18
CA PRO A 14 -3.24 46.73 -1.44
C PRO A 14 -2.19 46.08 -0.50
N ARG A 15 -1.40 46.90 0.19
CA ARG A 15 -0.22 46.55 1.02
C ARG A 15 -0.63 45.86 2.33
N ILE A 16 -0.79 44.54 2.31
CA ILE A 16 -1.10 43.73 3.49
C ILE A 16 0.13 43.69 4.44
N PRO A 17 -0.02 43.93 5.76
CA PRO A 17 1.10 43.90 6.70
C PRO A 17 1.82 42.54 6.71
N ARG A 18 3.15 42.55 6.87
CA ARG A 18 4.01 41.35 6.82
C ARG A 18 3.55 40.21 7.73
N ALA A 19 2.93 40.54 8.87
CA ALA A 19 2.37 39.56 9.81
C ALA A 19 1.24 38.71 9.20
N THR A 20 0.39 39.30 8.36
CA THR A 20 -0.72 38.59 7.70
C THR A 20 -0.22 37.66 6.60
N TRP A 21 0.90 38.00 5.95
CA TRP A 21 1.58 37.13 4.97
C TRP A 21 2.16 35.85 5.59
N ILE A 22 2.71 35.95 6.80
CA ILE A 22 3.27 34.80 7.53
C ILE A 22 2.15 33.83 7.93
N LEU A 23 1.01 34.35 8.40
CA LEU A 23 -0.14 33.54 8.77
C LEU A 23 -0.82 32.87 7.57
N ILE A 24 -0.98 33.57 6.43
CA ILE A 24 -1.52 32.96 5.21
C ILE A 24 -0.57 31.88 4.67
N ARG A 25 0.76 32.08 4.78
CA ARG A 25 1.75 31.07 4.39
C ARG A 25 1.76 29.86 5.33
N GLN A 26 1.62 30.07 6.65
CA GLN A 26 1.49 28.97 7.62
C GLN A 26 0.18 28.19 7.44
N MET A 27 -0.94 28.87 7.22
CA MET A 27 -2.24 28.24 6.98
C MET A 27 -2.26 27.43 5.66
N ALA A 28 -1.67 27.96 4.58
CA ALA A 28 -1.53 27.21 3.32
C ALA A 28 -0.64 25.96 3.46
N THR A 29 0.38 26.01 4.31
CA THR A 29 1.25 24.84 4.59
C THR A 29 0.52 23.76 5.39
N ILE A 30 -0.36 24.15 6.33
CA ILE A 30 -1.18 23.21 7.12
C ILE A 30 -2.27 22.55 6.26
N ILE A 31 -2.82 23.26 5.26
CA ILE A 31 -3.82 22.71 4.33
C ILE A 31 -3.18 21.69 3.36
N LEU A 32 -1.97 21.96 2.85
CA LEU A 32 -1.22 21.04 1.98
C LEU A 32 -0.75 19.75 2.69
N ALA A 33 -0.51 19.79 4.01
CA ALA A 33 -0.05 18.62 4.76
C ALA A 33 -1.15 17.57 5.01
N LYS A 34 -2.43 17.94 4.90
CA LYS A 34 -3.56 17.05 5.20
C LYS A 34 -3.90 16.08 4.07
N GLU A 35 -3.29 16.25 2.89
CA GLU A 35 -3.53 15.43 1.69
C GLU A 35 -2.53 14.26 1.50
N CYS A 36 -1.48 14.15 2.33
CA CYS A 36 -0.43 13.13 2.14
C CYS A 36 -0.79 11.69 2.57
N SER A 37 -1.93 11.43 3.20
CA SER A 37 -2.33 10.06 3.57
C SER A 37 -3.10 9.31 2.47
N PHE A 38 -3.39 9.96 1.33
CA PHE A 38 -4.18 9.37 0.25
C PHE A 38 -3.43 9.45 -1.08
N THR A 39 -2.63 8.43 -1.37
CA THR A 39 -1.86 8.34 -2.61
C THR A 39 -2.80 8.26 -3.82
N LEU A 40 -2.69 9.26 -4.69
CA LEU A 40 -3.46 9.43 -5.92
C LEU A 40 -3.03 8.38 -6.97
N GLY A 41 -3.71 7.23 -6.99
CA GLY A 41 -3.66 6.26 -8.08
C GLY A 41 -5.03 6.14 -8.73
N LYS A 42 -5.33 6.94 -9.76
CA LYS A 42 -6.58 6.80 -10.51
C LYS A 42 -6.54 5.52 -11.35
N MET A 43 -7.14 4.44 -10.84
CA MET A 43 -7.56 3.31 -11.66
C MET A 43 -8.83 3.74 -12.43
N PRO A 44 -8.83 3.77 -13.77
CA PRO A 44 -9.88 4.43 -14.56
C PRO A 44 -11.27 3.79 -14.47
N GLU A 45 -11.39 2.61 -13.85
CA GLU A 45 -12.61 1.80 -13.85
C GLU A 45 -13.16 1.42 -12.46
N PHE A 46 -12.55 1.88 -11.37
CA PHE A 46 -12.99 1.53 -10.01
C PHE A 46 -13.90 2.60 -9.39
N LYS A 47 -15.21 2.32 -9.30
CA LYS A 47 -16.18 3.14 -8.56
C LYS A 47 -16.17 2.77 -7.06
N GLY A 48 -15.13 3.16 -6.32
CA GLY A 48 -15.03 2.91 -4.88
C GLY A 48 -13.86 3.64 -4.22
N THR A 49 -13.80 3.61 -2.88
CA THR A 49 -12.65 4.17 -2.13
C THR A 49 -11.39 3.41 -2.49
N LEU A 50 -10.38 4.13 -2.99
CA LEU A 50 -9.08 3.52 -3.30
C LEU A 50 -8.40 3.07 -2.01
N PRO A 51 -8.02 1.79 -1.89
CA PRO A 51 -7.26 1.33 -0.75
C PRO A 51 -5.89 2.02 -0.75
N SER A 52 -5.41 2.43 0.42
CA SER A 52 -4.04 2.90 0.55
C SER A 52 -3.06 1.77 0.19
N LEU A 53 -1.89 2.11 -0.36
CA LEU A 53 -0.86 1.12 -0.69
C LEU A 53 -0.46 0.30 0.54
N ARG A 54 -0.40 0.92 1.72
CA ARG A 54 -0.13 0.22 3.00
C ARG A 54 -1.19 -0.83 3.33
N LEU A 55 -2.47 -0.52 3.10
CA LEU A 55 -3.55 -1.47 3.33
C LEU A 55 -3.50 -2.65 2.34
N LYS A 56 -3.07 -2.40 1.09
CA LYS A 56 -2.86 -3.45 0.11
C LYS A 56 -1.79 -4.43 0.57
N TRP A 57 -0.66 -3.96 1.09
CA TRP A 57 0.41 -4.84 1.60
C TRP A 57 -0.01 -5.65 2.83
N ILE A 58 -0.78 -5.06 3.74
CA ILE A 58 -1.33 -5.80 4.88
C ILE A 58 -2.27 -6.90 4.40
N ARG A 59 -3.14 -6.61 3.43
CA ARG A 59 -4.03 -7.61 2.83
C ARG A 59 -3.24 -8.77 2.23
N GLU A 60 -2.24 -8.48 1.40
CA GLU A 60 -1.39 -9.51 0.79
C GLU A 60 -0.69 -10.37 1.85
N GLY A 61 -0.25 -9.78 2.97
CA GLY A 61 0.32 -10.55 4.08
C GLY A 61 -0.70 -11.42 4.84
N VAL A 62 -1.96 -10.99 4.95
CA VAL A 62 -3.03 -11.81 5.54
C VAL A 62 -3.40 -12.98 4.62
N GLU A 63 -3.46 -12.76 3.31
CA GLU A 63 -3.70 -13.83 2.32
C GLU A 63 -2.61 -14.92 2.39
N ASP A 64 -1.35 -14.55 2.61
CA ASP A 64 -0.25 -15.52 2.82
C ASP A 64 -0.44 -16.39 4.07
N TYR A 65 -0.98 -15.82 5.16
CA TYR A 65 -1.29 -16.59 6.36
C TYR A 65 -2.40 -17.62 6.11
N GLU A 66 -3.43 -17.26 5.32
CA GLU A 66 -4.51 -18.19 4.98
C GLU A 66 -4.00 -19.41 4.20
N TYR A 67 -3.03 -19.24 3.29
CA TYR A 67 -2.40 -20.37 2.59
C TYR A 67 -1.73 -21.36 3.56
N ILE A 68 -1.04 -20.86 4.57
CA ILE A 68 -0.39 -21.70 5.59
C ILE A 68 -1.44 -22.47 6.40
N GLU A 69 -2.53 -21.80 6.80
CA GLU A 69 -3.60 -22.44 7.56
C GLU A 69 -4.33 -23.51 6.73
N LEU A 70 -4.53 -23.29 5.44
CA LEU A 70 -5.08 -24.29 4.52
C LEU A 70 -4.16 -25.51 4.38
N MET A 71 -2.84 -25.30 4.27
CA MET A 71 -1.88 -26.41 4.23
C MET A 71 -1.81 -27.20 5.54
N LYS A 72 -1.97 -26.52 6.68
CA LYS A 72 -2.09 -27.18 7.98
C LYS A 72 -3.32 -28.07 8.05
N LYS A 73 -4.48 -27.59 7.56
CA LYS A 73 -5.72 -28.40 7.45
C LYS A 73 -5.57 -29.59 6.49
N ALA A 74 -4.73 -29.46 5.46
CA ALA A 74 -4.39 -30.53 4.53
C ALA A 74 -3.35 -31.54 5.08
N GLY A 75 -2.87 -31.38 6.32
CA GLY A 75 -1.85 -32.26 6.93
C GLY A 75 -0.43 -32.03 6.42
N LYS A 76 -0.15 -30.91 5.74
CA LYS A 76 1.16 -30.56 5.15
C LYS A 76 1.87 -29.44 5.92
N SER A 77 1.76 -29.43 7.25
CA SER A 77 2.34 -28.39 8.11
C SER A 77 3.84 -28.23 7.93
N ASP A 78 4.56 -29.32 7.69
CA ASP A 78 6.03 -29.31 7.63
C ASP A 78 6.52 -28.58 6.36
N VAL A 79 5.86 -28.84 5.23
CA VAL A 79 6.14 -28.15 3.95
C VAL A 79 5.83 -26.66 4.07
N ALA A 80 4.72 -26.30 4.74
CA ALA A 80 4.38 -24.91 4.95
C ALA A 80 5.42 -24.18 5.81
N LEU A 81 5.97 -24.84 6.84
CA LEU A 81 7.01 -24.29 7.70
C LEU A 81 8.34 -24.10 6.95
N GLU A 82 8.74 -25.06 6.11
CA GLU A 82 9.93 -24.93 5.26
C GLU A 82 9.80 -23.76 4.28
N LEU A 83 8.64 -23.61 3.63
CA LEU A 83 8.38 -22.50 2.71
C LEU A 83 8.36 -21.15 3.44
N ALA A 84 7.81 -21.09 4.65
CA ALA A 84 7.82 -19.87 5.47
C ALA A 84 9.25 -19.48 5.89
N ARG A 85 10.10 -20.45 6.25
CA ARG A 85 11.51 -20.21 6.60
C ARG A 85 12.34 -19.68 5.43
N GLN A 86 11.99 -20.01 4.18
CA GLN A 86 12.65 -19.44 3.00
C GLN A 86 12.41 -17.93 2.86
N LEU A 87 11.28 -17.43 3.36
CA LEU A 87 10.92 -16.01 3.34
C LEU A 87 11.53 -15.24 4.52
N GLY A 88 11.48 -15.84 5.71
CA GLY A 88 12.05 -15.26 6.91
C GLY A 88 12.62 -16.35 7.79
N GLU A 89 13.94 -16.36 7.96
CA GLU A 89 14.62 -17.24 8.90
C GLU A 89 14.31 -16.83 10.35
N ASP A 90 14.22 -15.51 10.59
CA ASP A 90 13.92 -14.89 11.88
C ASP A 90 13.18 -13.56 11.69
N PHE A 91 12.53 -13.04 12.74
CA PHE A 91 11.81 -11.76 12.74
C PHE A 91 12.68 -10.57 12.33
N ARG A 92 14.00 -10.67 12.48
CA ARG A 92 14.97 -9.63 12.10
C ARG A 92 15.49 -9.80 10.68
N HIS A 93 15.38 -10.99 10.12
CA HIS A 93 15.96 -11.36 8.84
C HIS A 93 14.84 -11.81 7.90
N TRP A 94 14.24 -10.81 7.24
CA TRP A 94 13.20 -11.00 6.26
C TRP A 94 13.76 -10.80 4.84
N ASN A 95 13.51 -11.76 3.96
CA ASN A 95 13.89 -11.65 2.56
C ASN A 95 12.82 -10.87 1.79
N ALA A 96 13.19 -9.67 1.33
CA ALA A 96 12.30 -8.77 0.59
C ALA A 96 12.30 -8.99 -0.93
N ASP A 97 12.95 -10.04 -1.44
CA ASP A 97 12.96 -10.34 -2.88
C ASP A 97 11.55 -10.71 -3.39
N PRO A 98 10.94 -9.88 -4.27
CA PRO A 98 9.62 -10.17 -4.81
C PRO A 98 9.58 -11.49 -5.58
N LYS A 99 10.67 -11.88 -6.25
CA LYS A 99 10.70 -13.10 -7.06
C LYS A 99 10.57 -14.34 -6.18
N LEU A 100 11.27 -14.35 -5.04
CA LEU A 100 11.18 -15.43 -4.08
C LEU A 100 9.78 -15.51 -3.47
N LEU A 101 9.18 -14.37 -3.12
CA LEU A 101 7.81 -14.32 -2.62
C LEU A 101 6.79 -14.94 -3.60
N PHE A 102 6.85 -14.57 -4.87
CA PHE A 102 5.96 -15.15 -5.89
C PHE A 102 6.23 -16.64 -6.13
N ALA A 103 7.49 -17.06 -6.11
CA ALA A 103 7.84 -18.48 -6.28
C ALA A 103 7.28 -19.33 -5.12
N VAL A 104 7.39 -18.85 -3.88
CA VAL A 104 6.83 -19.53 -2.70
C VAL A 104 5.30 -19.59 -2.80
N ARG A 105 4.63 -18.48 -3.14
CA ARG A 105 3.17 -18.45 -3.36
C ARG A 105 2.72 -19.45 -4.43
N SER A 106 3.42 -19.54 -5.56
CA SER A 106 3.11 -20.53 -6.61
C SER A 106 3.21 -21.97 -6.09
N ARG A 107 4.31 -22.29 -5.40
CA ARG A 107 4.53 -23.63 -4.83
C ARG A 107 3.46 -24.01 -3.80
N MET A 108 3.06 -23.07 -2.95
CA MET A 108 1.96 -23.25 -2.00
C MET A 108 0.63 -23.54 -2.71
N GLY A 109 0.31 -22.75 -3.75
CA GLY A 109 -0.88 -22.93 -4.58
C GLY A 109 -0.91 -24.30 -5.27
N GLU A 110 0.18 -24.71 -5.91
CA GLU A 110 0.30 -26.02 -6.56
C GLU A 110 0.17 -27.19 -5.57
N ALA A 111 0.73 -27.03 -4.36
CA ALA A 111 0.64 -28.05 -3.32
C ALA A 111 -0.80 -28.24 -2.78
N LEU A 112 -1.57 -27.14 -2.75
CA LEU A 112 -2.99 -27.12 -2.38
C LEU A 112 -3.85 -27.67 -3.51
N ASP A 113 -3.62 -27.26 -4.76
CA ASP A 113 -4.37 -27.75 -5.93
C ASP A 113 -4.30 -29.28 -6.04
N LYS A 114 -3.08 -29.85 -5.91
CA LYS A 114 -2.88 -31.30 -5.84
C LYS A 114 -3.64 -31.96 -4.68
N HIS A 115 -3.79 -31.29 -3.55
CA HIS A 115 -4.56 -31.85 -2.43
C HIS A 115 -6.07 -31.84 -2.72
N LEU A 116 -6.58 -30.79 -3.34
CA LEU A 116 -7.99 -30.67 -3.70
C LEU A 116 -8.42 -31.67 -4.77
N VAL A 117 -7.55 -31.97 -5.74
CA VAL A 117 -7.83 -32.98 -6.79
C VAL A 117 -7.91 -34.41 -6.24
N ASN A 118 -7.17 -34.71 -5.17
CA ASN A 118 -7.09 -36.06 -4.59
C ASN A 118 -8.18 -36.35 -3.54
N LYS A 119 -9.13 -35.43 -3.33
CA LYS A 119 -10.17 -35.51 -2.30
C LYS A 119 -11.53 -35.76 -2.94
#